data_AF-A0A3N5KDM4-F1
#
_entry.id   AF-A0A3N5KDM4-F1
#
_cell.length_a   1.000
_cell.length_b   1.000
_cell.length_c   1.000
_cell.angle_alpha   90.00
_cell.angle_beta   90.00
_cell.angle_gamma   90.00
#
_symmetry.space_group_name_H-M   'P 1'
#
loop_
_entity.id
_entity.type
_entity.pdbx_description
1 polymer ?
#
loop_
_entity_poly.entity_id
_entity_poly.type
_entity_poly.pdbx_seq_one_letter_code
_entity_poly.pdbx_strand_id
1 'polypeptide(L)'
;MAAGGRRGEIDAKIKAWERDLERLRVAFANASDEVNVKHRTDFVGLYRRKEIVKSRWEAIRGVYRPDAAAVQSFDEALAAMEAEWFRAHAMLEEACSAGAA
;
A
#
# COMPACT_ATOMS: atom_id res chain seq x y z
N MET A 1 25.97 -13.24 1.87
CA MET A 1 24.98 -13.25 2.98
C MET A 1 24.15 -11.96 2.99
N ALA A 2 23.31 -11.70 1.98
CA ALA A 2 22.50 -10.46 1.92
C ALA A 2 21.03 -10.67 1.51
N ALA A 3 20.55 -11.92 1.42
CA ALA A 3 19.16 -12.21 1.04
C ALA A 3 18.16 -11.92 2.18
N GLY A 4 18.62 -11.88 3.44
CA GLY A 4 17.77 -11.62 4.61
C GLY A 4 17.33 -10.15 4.74
N GLY A 5 18.18 -9.20 4.33
CA GLY A 5 17.89 -7.76 4.45
C GLY A 5 16.72 -7.32 3.58
N ARG A 6 16.79 -7.60 2.28
CA ARG A 6 15.73 -7.23 1.32
C ARG A 6 14.36 -7.84 1.66
N ARG A 7 14.33 -9.07 2.19
CA ARG A 7 13.07 -9.73 2.61
C ARG A 7 12.43 -8.99 3.80
N GLY A 8 13.22 -8.72 4.84
CA GLY A 8 12.74 -8.00 6.01
C GLY A 8 12.25 -6.59 5.69
N GLU A 9 12.93 -5.91 4.76
CA GLU A 9 12.53 -4.58 4.28
C GLU A 9 11.18 -4.59 3.55
N ILE A 10 10.95 -5.56 2.66
CA ILE A 10 9.68 -5.68 1.94
C ILE A 10 8.54 -6.00 2.92
N ASP A 11 8.76 -6.93 3.86
CA ASP A 11 7.77 -7.26 4.89
C ASP A 11 7.44 -6.04 5.77
N ALA A 12 8.45 -5.27 6.17
CA ALA A 12 8.26 -4.05 6.95
C ALA A 12 7.47 -2.99 6.16
N LYS A 13 7.79 -2.82 4.87
CA LYS A 13 7.12 -1.86 3.98
C LYS A 13 5.65 -2.20 3.77
N ILE A 14 5.32 -3.46 3.49
CA ILE A 14 3.92 -3.90 3.34
C ILE A 14 3.14 -3.66 4.65
N LYS A 15 3.71 -4.00 5.81
CA LYS A 15 3.08 -3.73 7.11
C LYS A 15 2.87 -2.25 7.38
N ALA A 16 3.81 -1.39 6.99
CA ALA A 16 3.66 0.05 7.12
C ALA A 16 2.47 0.55 6.28
N TRP A 17 2.37 0.10 5.02
CA TRP A 17 1.24 0.42 4.16
C TRP A 17 -0.11 -0.06 4.72
N GLU A 18 -0.18 -1.27 5.27
CA GLU A 18 -1.39 -1.77 5.92
C GLU A 18 -1.83 -0.86 7.08
N ARG A 19 -0.89 -0.44 7.93
CA ARG A 19 -1.17 0.47 9.05
C ARG A 19 -1.67 1.83 8.58
N ASP A 20 -1.03 2.40 7.56
CA ASP A 20 -1.38 3.73 7.07
C ASP A 20 -2.68 3.72 6.26
N LEU A 21 -2.98 2.62 5.53
CA LEU A 21 -4.28 2.41 4.91
C LEU A 21 -5.41 2.30 5.94
N GLU A 22 -5.16 1.64 7.07
CA GLU A 22 -6.15 1.60 8.16
C GLU A 22 -6.36 2.99 8.77
N ARG A 23 -5.30 3.77 8.94
CA ARG A 23 -5.41 5.18 9.38
C ARG A 23 -6.22 6.02 8.39
N LEU A 24 -5.97 5.89 7.09
CA LEU A 24 -6.75 6.54 6.03
C LEU A 24 -8.22 6.14 6.08
N ARG A 25 -8.51 4.84 6.25
CA ARG A 25 -9.87 4.32 6.36
C ARG A 25 -10.62 4.96 7.53
N VAL A 26 -9.98 5.04 8.70
CA VAL A 26 -10.54 5.69 9.89
C VAL A 26 -10.71 7.19 9.67
N ALA A 27 -9.74 7.87 9.04
CA ALA A 27 -9.86 9.29 8.72
C ALA A 27 -11.06 9.56 7.81
N PHE A 28 -11.25 8.78 6.74
CA PHE A 28 -12.41 8.93 5.85
C PHE A 28 -13.75 8.61 6.53
N ALA A 29 -13.77 7.68 7.47
CA ALA A 29 -14.98 7.39 8.25
C ALA A 29 -15.40 8.55 9.17
N ASN A 30 -14.46 9.42 9.55
CA ASN A 30 -14.70 10.60 10.38
C ASN A 30 -14.74 11.92 9.59
N ALA A 31 -14.38 11.90 8.30
CA ALA A 31 -14.42 13.07 7.43
C ALA A 31 -15.86 13.36 6.98
N SER A 32 -16.08 14.53 6.38
CA SER A 32 -17.36 14.85 5.75
C SER A 32 -17.66 13.88 4.59
N ASP A 33 -18.96 13.67 4.32
CA ASP A 33 -19.40 12.82 3.21
C ASP A 33 -18.82 13.28 1.85
N GLU A 34 -18.63 14.58 1.67
CA GLU A 34 -18.04 15.17 0.46
C GLU A 34 -16.59 14.69 0.27
N VAL A 35 -15.77 14.75 1.32
CA VAL A 35 -14.37 14.29 1.30
C VAL A 35 -14.32 12.77 1.11
N ASN A 36 -15.18 12.03 1.79
CA ASN A 36 -15.25 10.58 1.66
C ASN A 36 -15.59 10.17 0.21
N VAL A 37 -16.65 10.72 -0.37
CA VAL A 37 -17.06 10.42 -1.75
C VAL A 37 -15.97 10.79 -2.76
N LYS A 38 -15.31 11.96 -2.59
CA LYS A 38 -14.22 12.41 -3.45
C LYS A 38 -13.07 11.42 -3.52
N HIS A 39 -12.67 10.84 -2.38
CA HIS A 39 -11.46 10.02 -2.28
C HIS A 39 -11.72 8.51 -2.25
N ARG A 40 -12.98 8.07 -2.11
CA ARG A 40 -13.33 6.65 -1.97
C ARG A 40 -12.77 5.77 -3.08
N THR A 41 -12.87 6.20 -4.33
CA THR A 41 -12.38 5.44 -5.50
C THR A 41 -10.86 5.26 -5.45
N ASP A 42 -10.14 6.32 -5.13
CA ASP A 42 -8.68 6.30 -5.03
C ASP A 42 -8.22 5.44 -3.85
N PHE A 43 -8.90 5.53 -2.71
CA PHE A 43 -8.63 4.69 -1.55
C PHE A 43 -8.81 3.20 -1.87
N VAL A 44 -9.91 2.83 -2.52
CA VAL A 44 -10.16 1.44 -2.95
C VAL A 44 -9.09 0.97 -3.95
N GLY A 45 -8.71 1.83 -4.90
CA GLY A 45 -7.63 1.55 -5.84
C GLY A 45 -6.31 1.26 -5.14
N LEU A 46 -5.94 2.09 -4.16
CA LEU A 46 -4.72 1.93 -3.37
C LEU A 46 -4.74 0.66 -2.53
N TYR A 47 -5.85 0.38 -1.85
CA TYR A 47 -6.01 -0.84 -1.07
C TYR A 47 -5.84 -2.10 -1.94
N ARG A 48 -6.45 -2.10 -3.14
CA ARG A 48 -6.32 -3.21 -4.10
C ARG A 48 -4.88 -3.38 -4.58
N ARG A 49 -4.16 -2.30 -4.89
CA ARG A 49 -2.75 -2.38 -5.30
C ARG A 49 -1.86 -2.96 -4.20
N LYS A 50 -2.07 -2.54 -2.95
CA LYS A 50 -1.37 -3.14 -1.80
C LYS A 50 -1.63 -4.65 -1.71
N GLU A 51 -2.87 -5.10 -1.88
CA GLU A 51 -3.20 -6.54 -1.86
C GLU A 51 -2.53 -7.30 -3.01
N ILE A 52 -2.42 -6.69 -4.20
CA ILE A 52 -1.68 -7.27 -5.32
C ILE A 52 -0.20 -7.45 -4.97
N VAL A 53 0.45 -6.43 -4.40
CA VAL A 53 1.86 -6.53 -3.97
C VAL A 53 2.02 -7.65 -2.94
N LYS A 54 1.15 -7.68 -1.94
CA LYS A 54 1.17 -8.71 -0.88
C LYS A 54 1.03 -10.11 -1.45
N SER A 55 0.04 -10.33 -2.31
CA SER A 55 -0.19 -11.63 -2.95
C SER A 55 1.02 -12.08 -3.79
N ARG A 56 1.60 -11.18 -4.60
CA ARG A 56 2.78 -11.48 -5.42
C ARG A 56 4.02 -11.74 -4.55
N TRP A 57 4.17 -10.99 -3.45
CA TRP A 57 5.22 -11.23 -2.48
C TRP A 57 5.06 -12.59 -1.80
N GLU A 58 3.84 -12.96 -1.41
CA GLU A 58 3.52 -14.25 -0.80
C GLU A 58 3.84 -15.43 -1.71
N ALA A 59 3.69 -15.27 -3.03
CA ALA A 59 4.04 -16.29 -4.00
C ALA A 59 5.56 -16.57 -4.09
N ILE A 60 6.42 -15.60 -3.73
CA ILE A 60 7.87 -15.73 -3.83
C ILE A 60 8.59 -15.77 -2.47
N ARG A 61 7.93 -15.31 -1.39
CA ARG A 61 8.53 -15.26 -0.05
C ARG A 61 8.79 -16.68 0.45
N GLY A 62 10.02 -16.95 0.88
CA GLY A 62 10.42 -18.28 1.38
C GLY A 62 10.77 -19.30 0.29
N VAL A 63 10.55 -19.00 -1.00
CA VAL A 63 11.03 -19.84 -2.10
C VAL A 63 12.54 -19.64 -2.26
N TYR A 64 13.30 -20.74 -2.31
CA TYR A 64 14.77 -20.69 -2.45
C TYR A 64 15.20 -20.15 -3.82
N ARG A 65 14.48 -20.52 -4.89
CA ARG A 65 14.69 -20.04 -6.25
C ARG A 65 13.34 -19.76 -6.93
N PRO A 66 12.74 -18.58 -6.67
CA PRO A 66 11.48 -18.21 -7.30
C PRO A 66 11.65 -18.06 -8.82
N ASP A 67 10.56 -18.27 -9.54
CA ASP A 67 10.50 -18.05 -10.98
C ASP A 67 10.79 -16.59 -11.33
N ALA A 68 11.51 -16.36 -12.45
CA ALA A 68 11.94 -15.02 -12.85
C ALA A 68 10.74 -14.12 -13.20
N ALA A 69 9.70 -14.67 -13.82
CA ALA A 69 8.50 -13.90 -14.15
C ALA A 69 7.70 -13.56 -12.88
N ALA A 70 7.68 -14.45 -11.88
CA ALA A 70 7.08 -14.14 -10.58
C ALA A 70 7.81 -13.01 -9.84
N VAL A 71 9.15 -13.00 -9.88
CA VAL A 71 9.96 -11.90 -9.31
C VAL A 71 9.72 -10.59 -10.05
N GLN A 72 9.75 -10.60 -11.39
CA GLN A 72 9.46 -9.41 -12.20
C GLN A 72 8.06 -8.85 -11.92
N SER A 73 7.06 -9.72 -11.88
CA SER A 73 5.68 -9.33 -11.57
C SER A 73 5.56 -8.70 -10.17
N PHE A 74 6.29 -9.22 -9.17
CA PHE A 74 6.36 -8.59 -7.85
C PHE A 74 7.02 -7.20 -7.92
N ASP A 75 8.18 -7.09 -8.57
CA ASP A 75 8.91 -5.81 -8.66
C ASP A 75 8.08 -4.74 -9.39
N GLU A 76 7.34 -5.10 -10.44
CA GLU A 76 6.39 -4.20 -11.13
C GLU A 76 5.24 -3.74 -10.22
N ALA A 77 4.65 -4.66 -9.44
CA ALA A 77 3.61 -4.28 -8.48
C ALA A 77 4.16 -3.38 -7.39
N LEU A 78 5.37 -3.67 -6.90
CA LEU A 78 6.02 -2.90 -5.86
C LEU A 78 6.25 -1.46 -6.33
N ALA A 79 6.84 -1.29 -7.52
CA ALA A 79 7.07 0.04 -8.10
C ALA A 79 5.75 0.80 -8.35
N ALA A 80 4.71 0.11 -8.84
CA ALA A 80 3.40 0.72 -9.05
C ALA A 80 2.73 1.16 -7.74
N MET A 81 2.91 0.40 -6.66
CA MET A 81 2.40 0.77 -5.33
C MET A 81 3.18 1.95 -4.76
N GLU A 82 4.51 1.94 -4.85
CA GLU A 82 5.37 3.03 -4.38
C GLU A 82 5.05 4.36 -5.08
N ALA A 83 4.80 4.33 -6.38
CA ALA A 83 4.41 5.52 -7.15
C ALA A 83 3.07 6.12 -6.68
N GLU A 84 2.06 5.29 -6.38
CA GLU A 84 0.77 5.78 -5.88
C GLU A 84 0.80 6.14 -4.39
N TRP A 85 1.73 5.56 -3.63
CA TRP A 85 1.85 5.83 -2.19
C TRP A 85 2.15 7.30 -1.88
N PHE A 86 2.84 7.99 -2.79
CA PHE A 86 3.04 9.44 -2.69
C PHE A 86 1.71 10.20 -2.72
N ARG A 87 0.78 9.78 -3.58
CA ARG A 87 -0.56 10.41 -3.70
C ARG A 87 -1.44 10.11 -2.48
N ALA A 88 -1.27 8.93 -1.90
CA ALA A 88 -1.97 8.53 -0.68
C ALA A 88 -1.70 9.45 0.51
N HIS A 89 -0.48 9.98 0.64
CA HIS A 89 -0.13 10.93 1.70
C HIS A 89 -0.88 12.25 1.57
N ALA A 90 -0.99 12.79 0.36
CA ALA A 90 -1.76 14.01 0.11
C ALA A 90 -3.25 13.81 0.49
N MET A 91 -3.82 12.64 0.19
CA MET A 91 -5.19 12.30 0.59
C MET A 91 -5.35 12.22 2.12
N LEU A 92 -4.34 11.71 2.84
CA LEU A 92 -4.33 11.63 4.30
C LEU A 92 -4.30 13.04 4.92
N GLU A 93 -3.44 13.92 4.41
CA GLU A 93 -3.34 15.31 4.89
C GLU A 93 -4.67 16.06 4.69
N GLU A 94 -5.31 15.89 3.53
CA GLU A 94 -6.62 16.49 3.23
C GLU A 94 -7.72 15.95 4.16
N ALA A 95 -7.81 14.63 4.33
CA ALA A 95 -8.81 13.98 5.19
C ALA A 95 -8.65 14.35 6.67
N CYS A 96 -7.41 14.39 7.18
CA CYS A 96 -7.14 14.77 8.57
C CYS A 96 -7.36 16.27 8.83
N SER A 97 -7.08 17.14 7.85
CA SER A 97 -7.32 18.59 7.98
C SER A 97 -8.81 18.92 7.93
N ALA A 98 -9.59 18.15 7.17
CA ALA A 98 -11.04 18.34 7.04
C ALA A 98 -11.85 17.87 8.26
N GLY A 99 -11.30 16.97 9.10
CA GLY A 99 -11.93 16.49 10.33
C GLY A 99 -11.61 17.32 11.58
N ALA A 100 -10.79 18.37 11.47
CA ALA A 100 -10.37 19.23 12.58
C ALA A 100 -11.20 20.51 12.74
N ALA A 101 -12.28 20.67 11.97
CA ALA A 101 -13.20 21.82 12.01
C ALA A 101 -14.55 21.40 12.61
#